data_AF-A0A0S8AKN9-F1
#
_entry.id   AF-A0A0S8AKN9-F1
#
_cell.length_a   1.000
_cell.length_b   1.000
_cell.length_c   1.000
_cell.angle_alpha   90.00
_cell.angle_beta   90.00
_cell.angle_gamma   90.00
#
_symmetry.space_group_name_H-M   'P 1'
#
loop_
_entity.id
_entity.type
_entity.pdbx_description
1 polymer ?
#
loop_
_entity_poly.entity_id
_entity_poly.type
_entity_poly.pdbx_seq_one_letter_code
_entity_poly.pdbx_strand_id
1 'polypeptide(L)'
;MHVLPPTRFLIAVATIAATSCAPADTTRQSDPVETALRVAQEFVDGYYHQFPEEAYEVGYPDTPMDGLGDRGQPAMDRWRAREDTWLTELRAIDAARLEGTDAAVPYAFT
;
A
#
# COMPACT_ATOMS: atom_id res chain seq x y z
N MET A 1 -1.87 -73.85 -4.97
CA MET A 1 -0.78 -73.60 -4.02
C MET A 1 -1.15 -72.41 -3.16
N HIS A 2 -1.67 -72.67 -1.96
CA HIS A 2 -1.96 -71.68 -0.93
C HIS A 2 -0.78 -71.62 0.03
N VAL A 3 -0.27 -70.41 0.30
CA VAL A 3 0.45 -70.10 1.53
C VAL A 3 0.08 -68.66 1.94
N LEU A 4 -0.74 -68.56 3.00
CA LEU A 4 -0.89 -67.37 3.82
C LEU A 4 0.08 -67.50 5.01
N PRO A 5 0.87 -66.47 5.37
CA PRO A 5 1.39 -66.38 6.72
C PRO A 5 0.42 -65.58 7.63
N PRO A 6 0.29 -66.00 8.90
CA PRO A 6 -0.62 -65.44 9.87
C PRO A 6 0.03 -64.37 10.77
N THR A 7 -0.81 -63.72 11.58
CA THR A 7 -0.48 -63.08 12.87
C THR A 7 0.14 -61.68 12.77
N ARG A 8 -0.71 -60.63 12.78
CA ARG A 8 -1.08 -59.85 13.98
C ARG A 8 0.14 -59.37 14.77
N PHE A 9 0.54 -58.12 14.56
CA PHE A 9 0.90 -57.25 15.67
C PHE A 9 0.37 -55.85 15.41
N LEU A 10 -0.69 -55.52 16.16
CA LEU A 10 -1.20 -54.18 16.38
C LEU A 10 -0.07 -53.30 16.94
N ILE A 11 0.29 -52.22 16.25
CA ILE A 11 0.82 -51.01 16.91
C ILE A 11 0.18 -49.80 16.23
N ALA A 12 -0.87 -49.29 16.87
CA ALA A 12 -1.38 -47.95 16.69
C ALA A 12 -0.38 -46.97 17.32
N VAL A 13 0.14 -46.00 16.58
CA VAL A 13 0.78 -44.80 17.15
C VAL A 13 0.60 -43.60 16.23
N ALA A 14 0.16 -42.51 16.86
CA ALA A 14 0.30 -41.10 16.47
C ALA A 14 -0.61 -40.58 15.35
N THR A 15 -1.85 -40.31 15.75
CA THR A 15 -2.53 -39.02 15.52
C THR A 15 -1.54 -37.86 15.57
N ILE A 16 -1.05 -37.40 14.42
CA ILE A 16 -0.48 -36.06 14.28
C ILE A 16 -1.66 -35.15 13.96
N ALA A 17 -2.28 -34.62 15.02
CA ALA A 17 -3.11 -33.44 14.91
C ALA A 17 -2.21 -32.30 14.44
N ALA A 18 -2.22 -32.05 13.13
CA ALA A 18 -1.67 -30.83 12.57
C ALA A 18 -2.54 -29.67 13.07
N THR A 19 -2.19 -29.15 14.25
CA THR A 19 -2.63 -27.85 14.74
C THR A 19 -2.16 -26.83 13.70
N SER A 20 -3.05 -26.55 12.76
CA SER A 20 -2.96 -25.42 11.85
C SER A 20 -3.04 -24.16 12.70
N CYS A 21 -1.90 -23.72 13.22
CA CYS A 21 -1.67 -22.32 13.53
C CYS A 21 -1.61 -21.61 12.17
N ALA A 22 -2.78 -21.25 11.64
CA ALA A 22 -2.83 -20.18 10.66
C ALA A 22 -2.21 -18.95 11.35
N PRO A 23 -1.15 -18.33 10.80
CA PRO A 23 -0.84 -16.97 11.22
C PRO A 23 -2.11 -16.17 10.93
N ALA A 24 -2.68 -15.55 11.96
CA ALA A 24 -3.64 -14.51 11.72
C ALA A 24 -2.88 -13.47 10.90
N ASP A 25 -3.12 -13.44 9.59
CA ASP A 25 -2.84 -12.29 8.74
C ASP A 25 -3.71 -11.17 9.29
N THR A 26 -3.22 -10.60 10.39
CA THR A 26 -3.64 -9.29 10.84
C THR A 26 -3.01 -8.39 9.79
N THR A 27 -3.68 -8.22 8.66
CA THR A 27 -3.49 -7.03 7.84
C THR A 27 -3.59 -5.88 8.81
N ARG A 28 -2.44 -5.35 9.23
CA ARG A 28 -2.37 -4.13 10.03
C ARG A 28 -3.03 -3.10 9.14
N GLN A 29 -4.32 -2.84 9.39
CA GLN A 29 -5.04 -1.81 8.71
C GLN A 29 -4.26 -0.53 9.00
N SER A 30 -3.71 0.07 7.95
CA SER A 30 -2.91 1.30 8.07
C SER A 30 -3.77 2.37 8.74
N ASP A 31 -3.15 3.14 9.64
CA ASP A 31 -3.85 4.23 10.30
C ASP A 31 -4.35 5.23 9.24
N PRO A 32 -5.65 5.59 9.21
CA PRO A 32 -6.16 6.53 8.22
C PRO A 32 -5.46 7.89 8.24
N VAL A 33 -5.05 8.34 9.44
CA VAL A 33 -4.33 9.63 9.59
C VAL A 33 -2.96 9.52 8.93
N GLU A 34 -2.18 8.50 9.28
CA GLU A 34 -0.89 8.21 8.65
C GLU A 34 -1.00 8.04 7.13
N THR A 35 -2.03 7.34 6.66
CA THR A 35 -2.29 7.12 5.24
C THR A 35 -2.54 8.43 4.51
N ALA A 36 -3.43 9.28 5.03
CA ALA A 36 -3.75 10.56 4.42
C ALA A 36 -2.55 11.53 4.41
N LEU A 37 -1.79 11.62 5.50
CA LEU A 37 -0.59 12.46 5.57
C LEU A 37 0.50 11.98 4.63
N ARG A 38 0.74 10.67 4.57
CA ARG A 38 1.71 10.09 3.64
C ARG A 38 1.35 10.38 2.20
N VAL A 39 0.10 10.13 1.80
CA VAL A 39 -0.36 10.40 0.43
C VAL A 39 -0.23 11.89 0.09
N ALA A 40 -0.56 12.79 1.02
CA ALA A 40 -0.40 14.23 0.81
C ALA A 40 1.07 14.61 0.56
N GLN A 41 2.00 14.07 1.35
CA GLN A 41 3.43 14.30 1.16
C GLN A 41 3.93 13.73 -0.18
N GLU A 42 3.59 12.47 -0.48
CA GLU A 42 3.97 11.81 -1.73
C GLU A 42 3.41 12.52 -2.97
N PHE A 43 2.18 13.04 -2.90
CA PHE A 43 1.58 13.81 -3.98
C PHE A 43 2.38 15.08 -4.26
N VAL A 44 2.71 15.86 -3.22
CA VAL A 44 3.47 17.11 -3.38
C VAL A 44 4.87 16.84 -3.91
N ASP A 45 5.57 15.85 -3.35
CA ASP A 45 6.90 15.44 -3.85
C ASP A 45 6.84 14.98 -5.31
N GLY A 46 5.85 14.13 -5.63
CA GLY A 46 5.64 13.61 -6.97
C GLY A 46 5.26 14.70 -7.97
N TYR A 47 4.50 15.69 -7.55
CA TYR A 47 4.06 16.82 -8.36
C TYR A 47 5.25 17.66 -8.81
N TYR A 48 6.09 18.09 -7.87
CA TYR A 48 7.26 18.89 -8.21
C TYR A 48 8.33 18.10 -8.98
N HIS A 49 8.42 16.78 -8.80
CA HIS A 49 9.26 15.97 -9.69
C HIS A 49 8.68 15.88 -11.11
N GLN A 50 7.35 15.84 -11.28
CA GLN A 50 6.71 15.75 -12.59
C GLN A 50 6.68 17.10 -13.33
N PHE A 51 6.57 18.19 -12.58
CA PHE A 51 6.49 19.57 -13.06
C PHE A 51 7.53 20.46 -12.33
N PRO A 52 8.84 20.21 -12.54
CA PRO A 52 9.91 20.92 -11.84
C PRO A 52 9.88 22.44 -12.03
N GLU A 53 9.34 22.92 -13.15
CA GLU A 53 9.17 24.35 -13.39
C GLU A 53 8.27 25.05 -12.36
N GLU A 54 7.35 24.31 -11.73
CA GLU A 54 6.42 24.86 -10.75
C GLU A 54 7.06 25.00 -9.36
N ALA A 55 8.10 24.21 -9.07
CA ALA A 55 8.88 24.34 -7.84
C ALA A 55 9.63 25.68 -7.75
N TYR A 56 9.92 26.33 -8.89
CA TYR A 56 10.53 27.67 -8.89
C TYR A 56 9.63 28.74 -8.26
N GLU A 57 8.32 28.61 -8.40
CA GLU A 57 7.37 29.62 -7.89
C GLU A 57 7.27 29.59 -6.37
N VAL A 58 7.42 28.40 -5.77
CA VAL A 58 7.19 28.17 -4.34
C VAL A 58 8.47 27.86 -3.55
N GLY A 59 9.59 27.63 -4.22
CA GLY A 59 10.87 27.29 -3.60
C GLY A 59 10.88 25.89 -2.98
N TYR A 60 10.25 24.90 -3.61
CA TYR A 60 10.21 23.53 -3.09
C TYR A 60 11.62 22.91 -3.12
N PRO A 61 12.06 22.23 -2.04
CA PRO A 61 13.41 21.65 -1.97
C PRO A 61 13.58 20.45 -2.92
N ASP A 62 14.84 20.07 -3.15
CA ASP A 62 15.25 18.82 -3.81
C ASP A 62 14.60 18.51 -5.17
N THR A 63 14.10 19.54 -5.86
CA THR A 63 13.50 19.42 -7.19
C THR A 63 14.57 19.61 -8.29
N PRO A 64 14.55 18.83 -9.39
CA PRO A 64 15.46 19.06 -10.51
C PRO A 64 15.25 20.45 -11.13
N MET A 65 16.28 21.30 -11.15
CA MET A 65 16.21 22.70 -11.62
C MET A 65 16.95 22.94 -12.93
N ASP A 66 17.18 21.89 -13.73
CA ASP A 66 17.93 21.95 -14.98
C ASP A 66 17.06 21.76 -16.23
N GLY A 67 15.73 21.65 -16.08
CA GLY A 67 14.81 21.45 -17.19
C GLY A 67 13.34 21.62 -16.84
N LEU A 68 12.49 21.35 -17.84
CA LEU A 68 11.03 21.28 -17.69
C LEU A 68 10.58 19.82 -17.53
N GLY A 69 9.42 19.61 -16.93
CA GLY A 69 8.81 18.29 -16.80
C GLY A 69 8.56 17.60 -18.14
N ASP A 70 8.79 16.27 -18.20
CA ASP A 70 8.43 15.45 -19.36
C ASP A 70 6.90 15.30 -19.46
N ARG A 71 6.31 16.02 -20.42
CA ARG A 71 4.88 15.98 -20.75
C ARG A 71 4.53 14.99 -21.86
N GLY A 72 5.47 14.13 -22.27
CA GLY A 72 5.22 13.07 -23.24
C GLY A 72 4.19 12.07 -22.73
N GLN A 73 3.43 11.46 -23.65
CA GLN A 73 2.36 10.52 -23.30
C GLN A 73 2.80 9.44 -22.28
N PRO A 74 3.96 8.76 -22.45
CA PRO A 74 4.37 7.74 -21.49
C PRO A 74 4.65 8.27 -20.08
N ALA A 75 5.14 9.51 -19.95
CA ALA A 75 5.37 10.13 -18.65
C ALA A 75 4.06 10.51 -17.97
N MET A 76 3.14 11.11 -18.73
CA MET A 76 1.82 11.45 -18.23
C MET A 76 1.00 10.22 -17.84
N ASP A 77 1.15 9.09 -18.54
CA ASP A 77 0.48 7.84 -18.15
C ASP A 77 1.03 7.29 -16.82
N ARG A 78 2.35 7.40 -16.58
CA ARG A 78 2.93 7.04 -15.27
C ARG A 78 2.49 7.98 -14.16
N TRP A 79 2.33 9.28 -14.44
CA TRP A 79 1.81 10.25 -13.48
C TRP A 79 0.38 9.91 -13.06
N ARG A 80 -0.52 9.72 -14.05
CA ARG A 80 -1.92 9.34 -13.79
C ARG A 80 -2.05 8.03 -13.01
N ALA A 81 -1.20 7.05 -13.30
CA ALA A 81 -1.21 5.79 -12.55
C ALA A 81 -0.85 5.99 -11.06
N ARG A 82 0.02 6.94 -10.73
CA ARG A 82 0.29 7.32 -9.33
C ARG A 82 -0.90 8.02 -8.70
N GLU A 83 -1.49 8.99 -9.39
CA GLU A 83 -2.71 9.69 -8.96
C GLU A 83 -3.85 8.70 -8.65
N ASP A 84 -4.11 7.76 -9.56
CA ASP A 84 -5.15 6.74 -9.40
C ASP A 84 -4.89 5.84 -8.17
N THR A 85 -3.63 5.52 -7.90
CA THR A 85 -3.24 4.72 -6.73
C THR A 85 -3.53 5.49 -5.44
N TRP A 86 -3.06 6.73 -5.35
CA TRP A 86 -3.29 7.60 -4.19
C TRP A 86 -4.79 7.85 -3.94
N LEU A 87 -5.56 8.13 -4.98
CA LEU A 87 -7.01 8.33 -4.87
C LEU A 87 -7.73 7.05 -4.42
N THR A 88 -7.26 5.88 -4.86
CA THR A 88 -7.81 4.60 -4.40
C THR A 88 -7.59 4.40 -2.90
N GLU A 89 -6.40 4.72 -2.40
CA GLU A 89 -6.08 4.64 -0.97
C GLU A 89 -6.90 5.63 -0.14
N LEU A 90 -7.00 6.88 -0.59
CA LEU A 90 -7.76 7.92 0.10
C LEU A 90 -9.26 7.62 0.14
N ARG A 91 -9.83 7.07 -0.93
CA ARG A 91 -11.24 6.67 -0.98
C ARG A 91 -11.58 5.50 -0.05
N ALA A 92 -10.59 4.73 0.38
CA ALA A 92 -10.78 3.66 1.36
C ALA A 92 -10.86 4.18 2.81
N ILE A 93 -10.53 5.46 3.05
CA ILE A 93 -10.61 6.09 4.37
C ILE A 93 -12.05 6.52 4.66
N ASP A 94 -12.55 6.15 5.85
CA ASP A 94 -13.73 6.79 6.44
C ASP A 94 -13.35 8.19 6.93
N ALA A 95 -13.83 9.22 6.23
CA ALA A 95 -13.50 10.62 6.48
C ALA A 95 -13.83 11.08 7.91
N ALA A 96 -14.84 10.48 8.57
CA ALA A 96 -15.19 10.80 9.96
C ALA A 96 -14.03 10.49 10.93
N ARG A 97 -13.13 9.56 10.55
CA ARG A 97 -11.94 9.22 11.34
C ARG A 97 -10.83 10.25 11.26
N LEU A 98 -10.92 11.20 10.33
CA LEU A 98 -9.96 12.29 10.18
C LEU A 98 -10.40 13.57 10.92
N GLU A 99 -11.64 13.63 11.38
CA GLU A 99 -12.15 14.82 12.06
C GLU A 99 -11.32 15.18 13.29
N GLY A 100 -10.86 16.44 13.36
CA GLY A 100 -10.05 16.94 14.46
C GLY A 100 -8.57 16.54 14.42
N THR A 101 -8.11 15.83 13.37
CA THR A 101 -6.69 15.52 13.16
C THR A 101 -6.05 16.50 12.17
N ASP A 102 -4.72 16.48 12.11
CA ASP A 102 -3.92 17.23 11.12
C ASP A 102 -4.14 16.74 9.68
N ALA A 103 -4.60 15.50 9.51
CA ALA A 103 -4.93 14.93 8.21
C ALA A 103 -6.25 15.45 7.60
N ALA A 104 -7.12 16.08 8.39
CA ALA A 104 -8.44 16.52 7.91
C ALA A 104 -8.35 17.49 6.73
N VAL A 105 -7.46 18.48 6.83
CA VAL A 105 -7.27 19.52 5.81
C VAL A 105 -6.69 18.94 4.51
N PRO A 106 -5.53 18.27 4.50
CA PRO A 106 -4.97 17.73 3.26
C PRO A 106 -5.89 16.71 2.59
N TYR A 107 -6.62 15.90 3.35
CA TYR A 107 -7.62 14.98 2.79
C TYR A 107 -8.75 15.70 2.04
N ALA A 108 -9.19 16.87 2.52
CA ALA A 108 -10.29 17.61 1.90
C ALA A 108 -9.96 18.19 0.52
N PHE A 109 -8.70 18.19 0.09
CA PHE A 109 -8.26 18.61 -1.25
C PHE A 109 -8.15 17.44 -2.25
N THR A 110 -8.73 16.28 -1.92
CA THR A 110 -8.71 15.05 -2.73
C THR A 110 -10.09 14.73 -3.30
#